data_AF-A0A6P6IA14-F1
#
_entry.id   AF-A0A6P6IA14-F1
#
_cell.length_a   1.000
_cell.length_b   1.000
_cell.length_c   1.000
_cell.angle_alpha   90.00
_cell.angle_beta   90.00
_cell.angle_gamma   90.00
#
_symmetry.space_group_name_H-M   'P 1'
#
loop_
_entity.id
_entity.type
_entity.pdbx_description
1 polymer ?
#
loop_
_entity_poly.entity_id
_entity_poly.type
_entity_poly.pdbx_seq_one_letter_code
_entity_poly.pdbx_strand_id
1 'polypeptide(L)'
;MGDGKGMVTRLIVYFTATFPMVVLIVLLVQGVLLSGALDGIIYYLKPDWSKLGSPQVWIDAGTQIFFSYAIGLGALTALGSYNRFNNNCYKDAIILALINSGTSFFAGFVVFSILGFMAAEQGVHISKVAESGPGLAFIAYPRAVTLMPVAPLWAALFFFMLLLLGLDSQFVGVEGFITGLLDLLPASYYFRFQREISVALCCALCFVIDLSMVTDGGMYVFQLFDYYSASGTTLLWQAFWECVVVAWVYGADRFMDDVACMIGYRPCPWMKWCWSFFTPLVCMGIFIFNVVYYKPLVYNNTYVYPWWGEAMGWGFALSSMLCVPLHLLGCLLRAKGTVAE
;
A
#
# COMPACT_ATOMS: atom_id res chain seq x y z
N MET A 1 17.15 -5.18 -29.34
CA MET A 1 15.72 -5.52 -29.22
C MET A 1 15.07 -5.03 -27.91
N GLY A 2 15.76 -4.21 -27.09
CA GLY A 2 15.29 -3.77 -25.76
C GLY A 2 14.64 -2.38 -25.67
N ASP A 3 14.81 -1.51 -26.67
CA ASP A 3 14.36 -0.11 -26.58
C ASP A 3 12.84 0.06 -26.76
N GLY A 4 12.22 -0.72 -27.64
CA GLY A 4 10.78 -0.63 -27.92
C GLY A 4 9.89 -1.10 -26.75
N LYS A 5 10.30 -2.15 -26.04
CA LYS A 5 9.56 -2.67 -24.87
C LYS A 5 9.58 -1.66 -23.71
N GLY A 6 10.73 -1.05 -23.43
CA GLY A 6 10.86 -0.03 -22.38
C GLY A 6 10.15 1.29 -22.70
N MET A 7 9.93 1.63 -23.97
CA MET A 7 9.16 2.80 -24.37
C MET A 7 7.66 2.60 -24.17
N VAL A 8 7.13 1.42 -24.54
CA VAL A 8 5.70 1.11 -24.39
C VAL A 8 5.31 1.06 -22.91
N THR A 9 6.10 0.39 -22.05
CA THR A 9 5.84 0.36 -20.61
C THR A 9 5.85 1.77 -20.01
N ARG A 10 6.81 2.63 -20.39
CA ARG A 10 6.85 4.02 -19.92
C ARG A 10 5.64 4.82 -20.39
N LEU A 11 5.23 4.69 -21.64
CA LEU A 11 4.05 5.38 -22.17
C LEU A 11 2.77 4.98 -21.45
N ILE A 12 2.60 3.68 -21.18
CA ILE A 12 1.46 3.16 -20.41
C ILE A 12 1.46 3.79 -19.02
N VAL A 13 2.59 3.73 -18.30
CA VAL A 13 2.72 4.30 -16.95
C VAL A 13 2.46 5.81 -16.93
N TYR A 14 2.91 6.56 -17.94
CA TYR A 14 2.59 7.99 -18.03
C TYR A 14 1.10 8.24 -18.13
N PHE A 15 0.39 7.47 -18.96
CA PHE A 15 -1.07 7.62 -19.07
C PHE A 15 -1.79 7.17 -17.79
N THR A 16 -1.48 5.98 -17.31
CA THR A 16 -2.14 5.36 -16.16
C THR A 16 -1.91 6.15 -14.86
N ALA A 17 -0.74 6.76 -14.68
CA ALA A 17 -0.45 7.58 -13.50
C ALA A 17 -1.00 9.01 -13.58
N THR A 18 -1.07 9.62 -14.78
CA THR A 18 -1.52 11.03 -14.92
C THR A 18 -3.03 11.15 -15.07
N PHE A 19 -3.69 10.19 -15.72
CA PHE A 19 -5.12 10.24 -15.96
C PHE A 19 -5.94 10.33 -14.65
N PRO A 20 -5.66 9.55 -13.59
CA PRO A 20 -6.33 9.70 -12.31
C PRO A 20 -6.24 11.12 -11.73
N MET A 21 -5.09 11.80 -11.87
CA MET A 21 -4.95 13.17 -11.38
C MET A 21 -5.87 14.14 -12.13
N VAL A 22 -5.98 13.99 -13.45
CA VAL A 22 -6.90 14.79 -14.28
C VAL A 22 -8.34 14.53 -13.86
N VAL A 23 -8.71 13.27 -13.65
CA VAL A 23 -10.07 12.90 -13.21
C VAL A 23 -10.37 13.44 -11.81
N LEU A 24 -9.44 13.36 -10.86
CA LEU A 24 -9.62 13.94 -9.53
C LEU A 24 -9.86 15.46 -9.61
N ILE A 25 -9.14 16.18 -10.48
CA ILE A 25 -9.36 17.63 -10.67
C ILE A 25 -10.76 17.90 -11.23
N VAL A 26 -11.16 17.17 -12.28
CA VAL A 26 -12.48 17.32 -12.91
C VAL A 26 -13.61 16.98 -11.93
N LEU A 27 -13.45 15.90 -11.15
CA LEU A 27 -14.41 15.50 -10.12
C LEU A 27 -14.44 16.48 -8.95
N LEU A 28 -13.32 17.09 -8.57
CA LEU A 28 -13.31 18.13 -7.55
C LEU A 28 -14.12 19.34 -8.02
N VAL A 29 -13.85 19.84 -9.23
CA VAL A 29 -14.59 20.98 -9.81
C VAL A 29 -16.08 20.68 -9.83
N GLN A 30 -16.46 19.49 -10.30
CA GLN A 30 -17.86 19.08 -10.26
C GLN A 30 -18.40 19.00 -8.82
N GLY A 31 -17.66 18.35 -7.92
CA GLY A 31 -18.06 18.14 -6.53
C GLY A 31 -18.32 19.44 -5.77
N VAL A 32 -17.46 20.45 -5.92
CA VAL A 32 -17.61 21.75 -5.22
C VAL A 32 -18.72 22.63 -5.80
N LEU A 33 -19.17 22.36 -7.04
CA LEU A 33 -20.30 23.06 -7.65
C LEU A 33 -21.67 22.51 -7.19
N LEU A 34 -21.69 21.36 -6.52
CA LEU A 34 -22.90 20.74 -6.01
C LEU A 34 -23.35 21.36 -4.68
N SER A 35 -24.66 21.37 -4.44
CA SER A 35 -25.26 21.76 -3.16
C SER A 35 -24.74 20.85 -2.03
N GLY A 36 -24.46 21.40 -0.85
CA GLY A 36 -24.02 20.61 0.31
C GLY A 36 -22.54 20.18 0.29
N ALA A 37 -21.77 20.49 -0.76
CA ALA A 37 -20.35 20.17 -0.82
C ALA A 37 -19.52 20.79 0.32
N LEU A 38 -19.89 22.01 0.75
CA LEU A 38 -19.25 22.70 1.86
C LEU A 38 -19.34 21.91 3.18
N ASP A 39 -20.52 21.34 3.48
CA ASP A 39 -20.73 20.55 4.70
C ASP A 39 -19.84 19.31 4.72
N GLY A 40 -19.63 18.71 3.55
CA GLY A 40 -18.71 17.59 3.40
C GLY A 40 -17.25 17.98 3.61
N ILE A 41 -16.81 19.09 3.04
CA ILE A 41 -15.44 19.60 3.24
C ILE A 41 -15.22 20.00 4.71
N ILE A 42 -16.22 20.61 5.36
CA ILE A 42 -16.17 20.91 6.80
C ILE A 42 -16.03 19.61 7.59
N TYR A 43 -16.83 18.59 7.29
CA TYR A 43 -16.72 17.31 7.98
C TYR A 43 -15.36 16.65 7.81
N TYR A 44 -14.75 16.75 6.62
CA TYR A 44 -13.41 16.22 6.35
C TYR A 44 -12.32 16.90 7.18
N LEU A 45 -12.36 18.24 7.30
CA LEU A 45 -11.27 19.03 7.89
C LEU A 45 -11.48 19.42 9.34
N LYS A 46 -12.71 19.32 9.86
CA LYS A 46 -13.04 19.77 11.23
C LYS A 46 -12.25 18.92 12.24
N PRO A 47 -11.29 19.52 12.97
CA PRO A 47 -10.47 18.75 13.88
C PRO A 47 -11.24 18.37 15.14
N ASP A 48 -11.07 17.12 15.57
CA ASP A 48 -11.50 16.64 16.89
C ASP A 48 -10.27 16.21 17.69
N TRP A 49 -9.74 17.14 18.49
CA TRP A 49 -8.53 16.93 19.28
C TRP A 49 -8.68 15.83 20.34
N SER A 50 -9.92 15.50 20.74
CA SER A 50 -10.16 14.42 21.70
C SER A 50 -9.74 13.05 21.14
N LYS A 51 -9.77 12.89 19.81
CA LYS A 51 -9.39 11.66 19.12
C LYS A 51 -7.90 11.35 19.23
N LEU A 52 -7.04 12.37 19.40
CA LEU A 52 -5.59 12.15 19.55
C LEU A 52 -5.23 11.39 20.83
N GLY A 53 -6.12 11.38 21.84
CA GLY A 53 -5.95 10.56 23.04
C GLY A 53 -6.25 9.07 22.82
N SER A 54 -6.84 8.69 21.68
CA SER A 54 -7.14 7.29 21.36
C SER A 54 -5.94 6.61 20.69
N PRO A 55 -5.42 5.51 21.24
CA PRO A 55 -4.36 4.73 20.60
C PRO A 55 -4.72 4.27 19.18
N GLN A 56 -6.00 3.99 18.93
CA GLN A 56 -6.47 3.51 17.63
C GLN A 56 -6.15 4.50 16.49
N VAL A 57 -6.23 5.81 16.75
CA VAL A 57 -5.95 6.83 15.72
C VAL A 57 -4.50 6.78 15.26
N TRP A 58 -3.57 6.46 16.17
CA TRP A 58 -2.16 6.31 15.85
C TRP A 58 -1.84 4.98 15.15
N ILE A 59 -2.56 3.91 15.52
CA ILE A 59 -2.48 2.63 14.81
C ILE A 59 -2.91 2.84 13.36
N ASP A 60 -4.11 3.41 13.15
CA ASP A 60 -4.69 3.65 11.83
C ASP A 60 -3.77 4.54 10.99
N ALA A 61 -3.26 5.64 11.57
CA ALA A 61 -2.36 6.57 10.88
C ALA A 61 -1.06 5.89 10.45
N GLY A 62 -0.42 5.11 11.34
CA GLY A 62 0.81 4.41 10.99
C GLY A 62 0.56 3.34 9.94
N THR A 63 -0.40 2.44 10.15
CA THR A 63 -0.71 1.39 9.17
C THR A 63 -1.09 1.97 7.80
N GLN A 64 -1.83 3.07 7.76
CA GLN A 64 -2.19 3.76 6.52
C GLN A 64 -0.96 4.25 5.76
N ILE A 65 0.02 4.85 6.44
CA ILE A 65 1.25 5.34 5.80
C ILE A 65 2.08 4.17 5.26
N PHE A 66 2.32 3.12 6.06
CA PHE A 66 3.09 1.96 5.60
C PHE A 66 2.46 1.28 4.38
N PHE A 67 1.13 1.09 4.41
CA PHE A 67 0.39 0.51 3.31
C PHE A 67 0.37 1.43 2.08
N SER A 68 0.13 2.73 2.27
CA SER A 68 0.06 3.71 1.18
C SER A 68 1.35 3.82 0.38
N TYR A 69 2.51 3.62 1.02
CA TYR A 69 3.81 3.63 0.34
C TYR A 69 4.31 2.25 -0.08
N ALA A 70 3.54 1.18 0.18
CA ALA A 70 3.98 -0.20 -0.09
C ALA A 70 5.34 -0.56 0.54
N ILE A 71 5.63 0.00 1.73
CA ILE A 71 6.92 -0.21 2.43
C ILE A 71 6.99 -1.65 2.95
N GLY A 72 8.13 -2.31 2.77
CA GLY A 72 8.35 -3.69 3.22
C GLY A 72 7.84 -4.76 2.24
N LEU A 73 7.25 -4.37 1.10
CA LEU A 73 6.82 -5.32 0.05
C LEU A 73 7.92 -5.68 -0.95
N GLY A 74 9.11 -5.07 -0.84
CA GLY A 74 10.23 -5.27 -1.78
C GLY A 74 10.07 -4.60 -3.15
N ALA A 75 8.87 -4.10 -3.48
CA ALA A 75 8.59 -3.39 -4.73
C ALA A 75 9.48 -2.16 -4.96
N LEU A 76 9.63 -1.29 -3.95
CA LEU A 76 10.49 -0.11 -4.06
C LEU A 76 11.98 -0.48 -4.17
N THR A 77 12.41 -1.56 -3.52
CA THR A 77 13.77 -2.08 -3.63
C THR A 77 14.05 -2.58 -5.06
N ALA A 78 13.10 -3.31 -5.64
CA ALA A 78 13.19 -3.78 -7.03
C ALA A 78 13.18 -2.62 -8.04
N LEU A 79 12.29 -1.63 -7.87
CA LEU A 79 12.30 -0.45 -8.73
C LEU A 79 13.60 0.35 -8.58
N GLY A 80 14.14 0.42 -7.36
CA GLY A 80 15.41 1.05 -7.07
C GLY A 80 16.60 0.37 -7.76
N SER A 81 16.57 -0.95 -7.94
CA SER A 81 17.66 -1.70 -8.59
C SER A 81 17.80 -1.39 -10.09
N TYR A 82 16.74 -0.88 -10.73
CA TYR A 82 16.77 -0.43 -12.13
C TYR A 82 17.27 1.01 -12.31
N ASN A 83 17.43 1.77 -11.23
CA ASN A 83 17.95 3.12 -11.32
C ASN A 83 19.43 3.14 -11.67
N ARG A 84 19.88 4.25 -12.27
CA ARG A 84 21.32 4.50 -12.42
C ARG A 84 21.94 4.67 -11.03
N PHE A 85 23.15 4.16 -10.85
CA PHE A 85 23.86 4.25 -9.56
C PHE A 85 23.97 5.68 -9.02
N ASN A 86 24.21 6.66 -9.90
CA ASN A 86 24.30 8.08 -9.51
C ASN A 86 22.96 8.84 -9.50
N ASN A 87 21.82 8.13 -9.53
CA ASN A 87 20.51 8.78 -9.44
C ASN A 87 20.27 9.33 -8.04
N ASN A 88 19.68 10.51 -7.93
CA ASN A 88 19.44 11.15 -6.63
C ASN A 88 18.20 10.58 -5.93
N CYS A 89 18.32 9.34 -5.43
CA CYS A 89 17.24 8.62 -4.76
C CYS A 89 16.71 9.32 -3.51
N TYR A 90 17.54 10.12 -2.83
CA TYR A 90 17.11 10.91 -1.66
C TYR A 90 16.08 11.97 -2.03
N LYS A 91 16.29 12.68 -3.14
CA LYS A 91 15.33 13.67 -3.65
C LYS A 91 14.06 12.98 -4.14
N ASP A 92 14.20 11.86 -4.86
CA ASP A 92 13.06 11.11 -5.39
C ASP A 92 12.16 10.58 -4.26
N ALA A 93 12.74 10.09 -3.17
CA ALA A 93 12.00 9.63 -1.99
C ALA A 93 11.16 10.75 -1.35
N ILE A 94 11.70 11.96 -1.23
CA ILE A 94 10.97 13.12 -0.69
C ILE A 94 9.82 13.53 -1.62
N ILE A 95 10.08 13.56 -2.94
CA ILE A 95 9.05 13.91 -3.93
C ILE A 95 7.93 12.87 -3.92
N LEU A 96 8.28 11.58 -3.90
CA LEU A 96 7.32 10.48 -3.80
C LEU A 96 6.48 10.61 -2.53
N ALA A 97 7.10 10.93 -1.39
CA ALA A 97 6.40 11.19 -0.14
C ALA A 97 5.36 12.31 -0.28
N LEU A 98 5.77 13.47 -0.80
CA LEU A 98 4.90 14.63 -0.97
C LEU A 98 3.77 14.39 -1.97
N ILE A 99 4.05 13.76 -3.11
CA ILE A 99 3.04 13.47 -4.13
C ILE A 99 2.00 12.49 -3.59
N ASN A 100 2.43 11.37 -2.99
CA ASN A 100 1.49 10.38 -2.46
C ASN A 100 0.56 10.98 -1.40
N SER A 101 1.11 11.62 -0.36
CA SER A 101 0.31 12.23 0.70
C SER A 101 -0.54 13.40 0.19
N GLY A 102 0.00 14.20 -0.73
CA GLY A 102 -0.73 15.30 -1.37
C GLY A 102 -1.91 14.82 -2.20
N THR A 103 -1.75 13.73 -2.96
CA THR A 103 -2.83 13.09 -3.70
C THR A 103 -3.89 12.53 -2.77
N SER A 104 -3.52 11.83 -1.69
CA SER A 104 -4.49 11.34 -0.70
C SER A 104 -5.28 12.49 -0.06
N PHE A 105 -4.60 13.58 0.31
CA PHE A 105 -5.24 14.76 0.87
C PHE A 105 -6.22 15.40 -0.12
N PHE A 106 -5.82 15.54 -1.39
CA PHE A 106 -6.65 16.08 -2.48
C PHE A 106 -7.85 15.19 -2.80
N ALA A 107 -7.65 13.87 -2.87
CA ALA A 107 -8.73 12.90 -3.08
C ALA A 107 -9.77 12.95 -1.95
N GLY A 108 -9.35 13.26 -0.72
CA GLY A 108 -10.27 13.54 0.39
C GLY A 108 -11.28 14.65 0.07
N PHE A 109 -10.85 15.77 -0.53
CA PHE A 109 -11.78 16.83 -0.96
C PHE A 109 -12.76 16.34 -2.04
N VAL A 110 -12.29 15.54 -2.99
CA VAL A 110 -13.14 14.97 -4.05
C VAL A 110 -14.23 14.10 -3.43
N VAL A 111 -13.84 13.14 -2.57
CA VAL A 111 -14.78 12.21 -1.94
C VAL A 111 -15.76 12.96 -1.04
N PHE A 112 -15.27 13.80 -0.14
CA PHE A 112 -16.13 14.46 0.84
C PHE A 112 -17.02 15.56 0.25
N SER A 113 -16.61 16.24 -0.83
CA SER A 113 -17.53 17.17 -1.54
C SER A 113 -18.73 16.44 -2.15
N ILE A 114 -18.50 15.28 -2.78
CA ILE A 114 -19.55 14.45 -3.38
C ILE A 114 -20.43 13.78 -2.31
N LEU A 115 -19.84 13.32 -1.20
CA LEU A 115 -20.60 12.78 -0.07
C LEU A 115 -21.45 13.86 0.63
N GLY A 116 -20.93 15.10 0.74
CA GLY A 116 -21.69 16.23 1.25
C GLY A 116 -22.94 16.51 0.41
N PHE A 117 -22.80 16.46 -0.92
CA PHE A 117 -23.94 16.54 -1.83
C PHE A 117 -24.94 15.41 -1.62
N MET A 118 -24.48 14.16 -1.54
CA MET A 118 -25.37 13.02 -1.29
C MET A 118 -26.12 13.16 0.05
N ALA A 119 -25.43 13.61 1.10
CA ALA A 119 -26.02 13.84 2.41
C ALA A 119 -27.11 14.94 2.36
N ALA A 120 -26.85 16.04 1.65
CA ALA A 120 -27.79 17.13 1.46
C ALA A 120 -29.03 16.70 0.67
N GLU A 121 -28.86 15.99 -0.45
CA GLU A 121 -29.97 15.48 -1.27
C GLU A 121 -30.83 14.45 -0.53
N GLN A 122 -30.24 13.65 0.35
CA GLN A 122 -30.95 12.62 1.12
C GLN A 122 -31.48 13.12 2.46
N GLY A 123 -31.14 14.35 2.87
CA GLY A 123 -31.54 14.90 4.17
C GLY A 123 -30.95 14.13 5.36
N VAL A 124 -29.78 13.52 5.20
CA VAL A 124 -29.11 12.72 6.25
C VAL A 124 -27.79 13.36 6.68
N HIS A 125 -27.34 13.06 7.89
CA HIS A 125 -26.02 13.51 8.34
C HIS A 125 -24.90 12.78 7.59
N ILE A 126 -23.84 13.49 7.21
CA ILE A 126 -22.75 12.95 6.37
C ILE A 126 -22.07 11.70 6.96
N SER A 127 -22.01 11.56 8.28
CA SER A 127 -21.46 10.36 8.92
C SER A 127 -22.23 9.07 8.61
N LYS A 128 -23.44 9.15 8.04
CA LYS A 128 -24.23 7.99 7.59
C LYS A 128 -23.92 7.57 6.16
N VAL A 129 -23.25 8.42 5.38
CA VAL A 129 -22.85 8.12 3.99
C VAL A 129 -21.34 7.93 3.84
N ALA A 130 -20.57 8.40 4.81
CA ALA A 130 -19.12 8.24 4.89
C ALA A 130 -18.72 6.92 5.57
N GLU A 131 -19.04 5.79 4.93
CA GLU A 131 -18.50 4.48 5.32
C GLU A 131 -17.10 4.26 4.73
N SER A 132 -16.28 3.41 5.35
CA SER A 132 -14.93 3.09 4.88
C SER A 132 -14.87 1.79 4.06
N GLY A 133 -13.78 1.59 3.32
CA GLY A 133 -13.54 0.37 2.55
C GLY A 133 -14.26 0.36 1.19
N PRO A 134 -14.36 -0.82 0.54
CA PRO A 134 -14.90 -0.94 -0.82
C PRO A 134 -16.33 -0.39 -0.98
N GLY A 135 -17.15 -0.45 0.07
CA GLY A 135 -18.52 0.08 0.07
C GLY A 135 -18.58 1.58 -0.26
N LEU A 136 -17.56 2.36 0.14
CA LEU A 136 -17.49 3.78 -0.19
C LEU A 136 -17.44 4.01 -1.70
N ALA A 137 -16.54 3.31 -2.38
CA ALA A 137 -16.30 3.47 -3.81
C ALA A 137 -17.35 2.76 -4.67
N PHE A 138 -17.92 1.64 -4.21
CA PHE A 138 -18.81 0.80 -5.01
C PHE A 138 -20.30 0.90 -4.64
N ILE A 139 -20.65 1.56 -3.52
CA ILE A 139 -22.05 1.76 -3.10
C ILE A 139 -22.36 3.25 -2.92
N ALA A 140 -21.65 3.94 -2.03
CA ALA A 140 -21.95 5.33 -1.71
C ALA A 140 -21.66 6.28 -2.89
N TYR A 141 -20.48 6.15 -3.50
CA TYR A 141 -20.09 7.01 -4.61
C TYR A 141 -20.98 6.85 -5.86
N PRO A 142 -21.28 5.63 -6.34
CA PRO A 142 -22.18 5.45 -7.48
C PRO A 142 -23.59 5.96 -7.17
N ARG A 143 -24.05 5.81 -5.93
CA ARG A 143 -25.32 6.38 -5.48
C ARG A 143 -25.32 7.91 -5.60
N ALA A 144 -24.26 8.58 -5.16
CA ALA A 144 -24.12 10.02 -5.33
C ALA A 144 -24.10 10.44 -6.82
N VAL A 145 -23.38 9.70 -7.66
CA VAL A 145 -23.31 9.94 -9.11
C VAL A 145 -24.68 9.84 -9.78
N THR A 146 -25.55 8.92 -9.35
CA THR A 146 -26.91 8.79 -9.92
C THR A 146 -27.79 10.02 -9.71
N LEU A 147 -27.42 10.90 -8.77
CA LEU A 147 -28.14 12.14 -8.47
C LEU A 147 -27.61 13.33 -9.30
N MET A 148 -26.49 13.18 -10.00
CA MET A 148 -25.87 14.24 -10.79
C MET A 148 -26.37 14.27 -12.24
N PRO A 149 -26.44 15.45 -12.89
CA PRO A 149 -26.66 15.52 -14.33
C PRO A 149 -25.51 14.85 -15.08
N VAL A 150 -25.82 14.17 -16.19
CA VAL A 150 -24.83 13.43 -16.99
C VAL A 150 -24.15 12.29 -16.20
N ALA A 151 -24.89 11.63 -15.30
CA ALA A 151 -24.41 10.51 -14.47
C ALA A 151 -23.52 9.46 -15.19
N PRO A 152 -23.83 9.03 -16.44
CA PRO A 152 -22.98 8.07 -17.15
C PRO A 152 -21.53 8.54 -17.35
N LEU A 153 -21.31 9.84 -17.57
CA LEU A 153 -19.96 10.41 -17.75
C LEU A 153 -19.15 10.29 -16.46
N TRP A 154 -19.74 10.72 -15.33
CA TRP A 154 -19.06 10.72 -14.04
C TRP A 154 -18.76 9.30 -13.55
N ALA A 155 -19.70 8.37 -13.76
CA ALA A 155 -19.50 6.95 -13.46
C ALA A 155 -18.35 6.36 -14.28
N ALA A 156 -18.35 6.61 -15.60
CA ALA A 156 -17.29 6.11 -16.49
C ALA A 156 -15.91 6.66 -16.10
N LEU A 157 -15.79 7.98 -15.85
CA LEU A 157 -14.54 8.59 -15.42
C LEU A 157 -14.05 8.02 -14.08
N PHE A 158 -14.95 7.88 -13.10
CA PHE A 158 -14.60 7.39 -11.77
C PHE A 158 -14.15 5.92 -11.78
N PHE A 159 -14.93 5.02 -12.40
CA PHE A 159 -14.57 3.61 -12.45
C PHE A 159 -13.35 3.33 -13.33
N PHE A 160 -13.19 4.08 -14.43
CA PHE A 160 -11.99 3.97 -15.23
C PHE A 160 -10.76 4.47 -14.46
N MET A 161 -10.87 5.57 -13.72
CA MET A 161 -9.82 6.02 -12.79
C MET A 161 -9.49 4.95 -11.75
N LEU A 162 -10.48 4.36 -11.08
CA LEU A 162 -10.25 3.30 -10.09
C LEU A 162 -9.52 2.10 -10.70
N LEU A 163 -9.89 1.71 -11.92
CA LEU A 163 -9.23 0.64 -12.65
C LEU A 163 -7.75 0.97 -12.93
N LEU A 164 -7.43 2.19 -13.38
CA LEU A 164 -6.04 2.59 -13.63
C LEU A 164 -5.21 2.65 -12.33
N LEU A 165 -5.77 3.19 -11.24
CA LEU A 165 -5.12 3.21 -9.93
C LEU A 165 -4.77 1.80 -9.42
N GLY A 166 -5.70 0.85 -9.62
CA GLY A 166 -5.47 -0.56 -9.31
C GLY A 166 -4.40 -1.19 -10.19
N LEU A 167 -4.46 -0.97 -11.51
CA LEU A 167 -3.52 -1.54 -12.47
C LEU A 167 -2.07 -1.12 -12.21
N ASP A 168 -1.81 0.16 -11.93
CA ASP A 168 -0.46 0.65 -11.66
C ASP A 168 0.15 0.01 -10.41
N SER A 169 -0.66 -0.12 -9.36
CA SER A 169 -0.26 -0.78 -8.12
C SER A 169 0.06 -2.27 -8.37
N GLN A 170 -0.74 -2.95 -9.18
CA GLN A 170 -0.51 -4.35 -9.54
C GLN A 170 0.74 -4.55 -10.39
N PHE A 171 1.02 -3.65 -11.34
CA PHE A 171 2.25 -3.72 -12.14
C PHE A 171 3.50 -3.65 -11.26
N VAL A 172 3.53 -2.72 -10.31
CA VAL A 172 4.65 -2.56 -9.38
C VAL A 172 4.77 -3.76 -8.43
N GLY A 173 3.65 -4.30 -7.93
CA GLY A 173 3.64 -5.48 -7.07
C GLY A 173 4.20 -6.73 -7.76
N VAL A 174 3.70 -7.05 -8.96
CA VAL A 174 4.17 -8.21 -9.73
C VAL A 174 5.63 -8.02 -10.15
N GLU A 175 6.01 -6.82 -10.61
CA GLU A 175 7.39 -6.53 -11.00
C GLU A 175 8.36 -6.69 -9.82
N GLY A 176 7.97 -6.23 -8.62
CA GLY A 176 8.75 -6.41 -7.39
C GLY A 176 8.98 -7.88 -7.06
N PHE A 177 7.91 -8.68 -7.07
CA PHE A 177 7.99 -10.11 -6.79
C PHE A 177 8.85 -10.86 -7.82
N ILE A 178 8.64 -10.60 -9.12
CA ILE A 178 9.38 -11.27 -10.20
C ILE A 178 10.86 -10.89 -10.17
N THR A 179 11.18 -9.63 -9.88
CA THR A 179 12.58 -9.19 -9.75
C THR A 179 13.28 -9.94 -8.64
N GLY A 180 12.68 -9.98 -7.44
CA GLY A 180 13.23 -10.75 -6.30
C GLY A 180 13.37 -12.24 -6.60
N LEU A 181 12.39 -12.85 -7.28
CA LEU A 181 12.45 -14.26 -7.67
C LEU A 181 13.59 -14.54 -8.65
N LEU A 182 13.77 -13.68 -9.66
CA LEU A 182 14.79 -13.86 -10.69
C LEU A 182 16.21 -13.58 -10.17
N ASP A 183 16.37 -12.68 -9.20
CA ASP A 183 17.67 -12.38 -8.58
C ASP A 183 18.19 -13.52 -7.71
N LEU A 184 17.30 -14.40 -7.23
CA LEU A 184 17.67 -15.62 -6.48
C LEU A 184 18.14 -16.77 -7.38
N LEU A 185 17.88 -16.71 -8.69
CA LEU A 185 18.19 -17.82 -9.59
C LEU A 185 19.67 -17.78 -10.01
N PRO A 186 20.40 -18.92 -9.94
CA PRO A 186 21.81 -18.97 -10.34
C PRO A 186 21.98 -18.65 -11.83
N ALA A 187 23.13 -18.05 -12.18
CA ALA A 187 23.41 -17.63 -13.55
C ALA A 187 23.37 -18.76 -14.59
N SER A 188 23.53 -20.01 -14.15
CA SER A 188 23.43 -21.21 -15.00
C SER A 188 22.02 -21.48 -15.53
N TYR A 189 20.98 -20.93 -14.90
CA TYR A 189 19.58 -21.14 -15.27
C TYR A 189 19.01 -20.04 -16.17
N TYR A 190 19.83 -19.09 -16.64
CA TYR A 190 19.36 -18.02 -17.53
C TYR A 190 18.99 -18.54 -18.92
N PHE A 191 17.74 -18.30 -19.34
CA PHE A 191 17.28 -18.56 -20.70
C PHE A 191 16.42 -17.41 -21.25
N ARG A 192 16.30 -17.36 -22.59
CA ARG A 192 15.86 -16.18 -23.37
C ARG A 192 14.47 -15.60 -23.02
N PHE A 193 13.59 -16.37 -22.37
CA PHE A 193 12.21 -15.96 -22.03
C PHE A 193 11.85 -16.18 -20.56
N GLN A 194 12.84 -16.36 -19.69
CA GLN A 194 12.63 -16.69 -18.29
C GLN A 194 11.74 -15.69 -17.55
N ARG A 195 11.94 -14.38 -17.77
CA ARG A 195 11.09 -13.34 -17.17
C ARG A 195 9.65 -13.41 -17.65
N GLU A 196 9.43 -13.51 -18.97
CA GLU A 196 8.09 -13.56 -19.56
C GLU A 196 7.31 -14.78 -19.07
N ILE A 197 7.97 -15.94 -18.98
CA ILE A 197 7.39 -17.17 -18.43
C ILE A 197 7.11 -17.03 -16.92
N SER A 198 8.04 -16.45 -16.15
CA SER A 198 7.86 -16.26 -14.70
C SER A 198 6.66 -15.35 -14.41
N VAL A 199 6.52 -14.25 -15.16
CA VAL A 199 5.36 -13.36 -15.07
C VAL A 199 4.08 -14.11 -15.44
N ALA A 200 4.07 -14.84 -16.56
CA ALA A 200 2.89 -15.59 -16.99
C ALA A 200 2.44 -16.64 -15.96
N LEU A 201 3.39 -17.37 -15.38
CA LEU A 201 3.13 -18.34 -14.30
C LEU A 201 2.61 -17.66 -13.03
N CYS A 202 3.22 -16.55 -12.61
CA CYS A 202 2.76 -15.78 -11.46
C CYS A 202 1.33 -15.29 -11.67
N CYS A 203 1.03 -14.66 -12.80
CA CYS A 203 -0.32 -14.17 -13.11
C CYS A 203 -1.34 -15.31 -13.22
N ALA A 204 -0.96 -16.46 -13.79
CA ALA A 204 -1.85 -17.62 -13.86
C ALA A 204 -2.15 -18.21 -12.48
N LEU A 205 -1.17 -18.26 -11.58
CA LEU A 205 -1.36 -18.69 -10.19
C LEU A 205 -2.25 -17.72 -9.43
N CYS A 206 -1.98 -16.41 -9.51
CA CYS A 206 -2.84 -15.38 -8.91
C CYS A 206 -4.27 -15.48 -9.44
N PHE A 207 -4.46 -15.63 -10.75
CA PHE A 207 -5.79 -15.79 -11.35
C PHE A 207 -6.56 -16.98 -10.76
N VAL A 208 -5.92 -18.14 -10.60
CA VAL A 208 -6.57 -19.32 -10.00
C VAL A 208 -6.96 -19.08 -8.54
N ILE A 209 -6.14 -18.37 -7.77
CA ILE A 209 -6.45 -18.01 -6.38
C ILE A 209 -7.60 -16.99 -6.34
N ASP A 210 -7.54 -15.97 -7.19
CA ASP A 210 -8.51 -14.88 -7.25
C ASP A 210 -9.90 -15.35 -7.71
N LEU A 211 -10.01 -16.47 -8.44
CA LEU A 211 -11.31 -17.11 -8.72
C LEU A 211 -12.12 -17.40 -7.45
N SER A 212 -11.47 -17.65 -6.31
CA SER A 212 -12.16 -17.81 -5.03
C SER A 212 -12.89 -16.54 -4.58
N MET A 213 -12.36 -15.37 -4.93
CA MET A 213 -12.91 -14.04 -4.58
C MET A 213 -14.03 -13.58 -5.53
N VAL A 214 -14.24 -14.28 -6.66
CA VAL A 214 -15.29 -13.97 -7.65
C VAL A 214 -16.54 -14.87 -7.46
N THR A 215 -16.55 -15.71 -6.43
CA THR A 215 -17.72 -16.52 -6.06
C THR A 215 -18.80 -15.70 -5.32
N ASP A 216 -20.00 -16.25 -5.11
CA ASP A 216 -21.06 -15.58 -4.32
C ASP A 216 -20.62 -15.27 -2.87
N GLY A 217 -19.71 -16.08 -2.32
CA GLY A 217 -19.07 -15.87 -1.02
C GLY A 217 -17.74 -15.12 -1.09
N GLY A 218 -17.36 -14.61 -2.27
CA GLY A 218 -16.03 -14.08 -2.57
C GLY A 218 -15.62 -12.91 -1.70
N MET A 219 -16.56 -12.07 -1.28
CA MET A 219 -16.28 -10.94 -0.39
C MET A 219 -15.77 -11.37 0.99
N TYR A 220 -16.19 -12.54 1.50
CA TYR A 220 -15.66 -13.08 2.75
C TYR A 220 -14.21 -13.53 2.59
N VAL A 221 -13.88 -14.13 1.45
CA VAL A 221 -12.50 -14.53 1.14
C VAL A 221 -11.63 -13.28 0.96
N PHE A 222 -12.11 -12.30 0.18
CA PHE A 222 -11.44 -11.02 -0.04
C PHE A 222 -11.09 -10.33 1.29
N GLN A 223 -12.05 -10.21 2.20
CA GLN A 223 -11.86 -9.57 3.50
C GLN A 223 -10.83 -10.32 4.37
N LEU A 224 -10.76 -11.65 4.28
CA LEU A 224 -9.74 -12.41 4.99
C LEU A 224 -8.33 -12.11 4.46
N PHE A 225 -8.16 -12.02 3.14
CA PHE A 225 -6.89 -11.65 2.52
C PHE A 225 -6.50 -10.19 2.84
N ASP A 226 -7.43 -9.26 2.68
CA ASP A 226 -7.25 -7.83 2.94
C ASP A 226 -6.84 -7.57 4.40
N TYR A 227 -7.47 -8.25 5.35
CA TYR A 227 -7.20 -8.05 6.77
C TYR A 227 -5.96 -8.77 7.31
N TYR A 228 -5.57 -9.94 6.77
CA TYR A 228 -4.49 -10.75 7.36
C TYR A 228 -3.23 -10.91 6.49
N SER A 229 -3.32 -10.88 5.16
CA SER A 229 -2.19 -11.24 4.30
C SER A 229 -1.13 -10.12 4.24
N ALA A 230 -1.46 -9.01 3.58
CA ALA A 230 -0.62 -7.83 3.47
C ALA A 230 -1.18 -6.68 4.34
N SER A 231 -1.54 -7.01 5.58
CA SER A 231 -2.12 -6.05 6.51
C SER A 231 -1.05 -5.16 7.13
N GLY A 232 -1.48 -4.08 7.77
CA GLY A 232 -0.56 -3.20 8.50
C GLY A 232 0.36 -3.97 9.45
N THR A 233 -0.12 -5.04 10.08
CA THR A 233 0.65 -5.83 11.06
C THR A 233 1.83 -6.58 10.43
N THR A 234 1.65 -7.23 9.27
CA THR A 234 2.73 -7.97 8.59
C THR A 234 3.77 -7.00 8.01
N LEU A 235 3.30 -5.87 7.45
CA LEU A 235 4.18 -4.82 6.92
C LEU A 235 5.02 -4.16 8.01
N LEU A 236 4.43 -3.82 9.16
CA LEU A 236 5.16 -3.23 10.29
C LEU A 236 6.23 -4.20 10.84
N TRP A 237 5.92 -5.49 10.91
CA TRP A 237 6.87 -6.52 11.31
C TRP A 237 8.07 -6.60 10.35
N GLN A 238 7.80 -6.62 9.04
CA GLN A 238 8.84 -6.66 8.02
C GLN A 238 9.69 -5.38 8.04
N ALA A 239 9.06 -4.21 8.07
CA ALA A 239 9.75 -2.92 8.13
C ALA A 239 10.63 -2.75 9.38
N PHE A 240 10.20 -3.31 10.52
CA PHE A 240 11.02 -3.35 11.74
C PHE A 240 12.33 -4.11 11.49
N TRP A 241 12.26 -5.34 10.96
CA TRP A 241 13.45 -6.15 10.70
C TRP A 241 14.36 -5.54 9.64
N GLU A 242 13.80 -4.94 8.59
CA GLU A 242 14.58 -4.20 7.59
C GLU A 242 15.38 -3.06 8.23
N CYS A 243 14.75 -2.26 9.10
CA CYS A 243 15.44 -1.19 9.80
C CYS A 243 16.52 -1.74 10.75
N VAL A 244 16.25 -2.83 11.47
CA VAL A 244 17.24 -3.47 12.36
C VAL A 244 18.45 -3.94 11.57
N VAL A 245 18.24 -4.65 10.45
CA VAL A 245 19.32 -5.16 9.62
C VAL A 245 20.15 -4.03 9.02
N VAL A 246 19.51 -3.00 8.45
CA VAL A 246 20.23 -1.88 7.81
C VAL A 246 20.97 -1.02 8.85
N ALA A 247 20.30 -0.65 9.94
CA ALA A 247 20.85 0.33 10.87
C ALA A 247 21.82 -0.27 11.89
N TRP A 248 21.59 -1.51 12.34
CA TRP A 248 22.33 -2.11 13.46
C TRP A 248 23.24 -3.27 13.05
N VAL A 249 22.82 -4.10 12.09
CA VAL A 249 23.64 -5.23 11.63
C VAL A 249 24.65 -4.76 10.56
N TYR A 250 24.17 -4.11 9.50
CA TYR A 250 25.01 -3.56 8.45
C TYR A 250 25.76 -2.30 8.92
N GLY A 251 25.06 -1.44 9.65
CA GLY A 251 25.58 -0.24 10.27
C GLY A 251 25.08 1.03 9.59
N ALA A 252 24.38 1.86 10.35
CA ALA A 252 23.76 3.08 9.87
C ALA A 252 24.75 4.09 9.25
N ASP A 253 25.98 4.18 9.77
CA ASP A 253 27.00 5.07 9.19
C ASP A 253 27.50 4.57 7.84
N ARG A 254 27.69 3.26 7.69
CA ARG A 254 28.06 2.64 6.40
C ARG A 254 26.99 2.90 5.36
N PHE A 255 25.73 2.73 5.73
CA PHE A 255 24.62 3.01 4.84
C PHE A 255 24.53 4.50 4.44
N MET A 256 24.80 5.44 5.35
CA MET A 256 24.92 6.87 4.98
C MET A 256 26.04 7.12 3.98
N ASP A 257 27.19 6.47 4.17
CA ASP A 257 28.36 6.63 3.31
C ASP A 257 28.11 6.01 1.92
N ASP A 258 27.41 4.88 1.84
CA ASP A 258 26.97 4.27 0.57
C ASP A 258 26.02 5.20 -0.19
N VAL A 259 25.05 5.78 0.51
CA VAL A 259 24.15 6.78 -0.09
C VAL A 259 24.92 8.01 -0.55
N ALA A 260 25.89 8.48 0.24
CA ALA A 260 26.76 9.59 -0.15
C ALA A 260 27.60 9.27 -1.40
N CYS A 261 28.07 8.03 -1.53
CA CYS A 261 28.79 7.56 -2.72
C CYS A 261 27.90 7.56 -3.96
N MET A 262 26.62 7.18 -3.83
CA MET A 262 25.64 7.20 -4.91
C MET A 262 25.28 8.63 -5.34
N ILE A 263 24.89 9.50 -4.41
CA ILE A 263 24.30 10.82 -4.77
C ILE A 263 25.32 11.97 -4.77
N GLY A 264 26.55 11.74 -4.31
CA GLY A 264 27.65 12.72 -4.26
C GLY A 264 27.62 13.66 -3.05
N TYR A 265 26.67 13.49 -2.12
CA TYR A 265 26.60 14.25 -0.87
C TYR A 265 25.99 13.41 0.25
N ARG A 266 26.38 13.66 1.51
CA ARG A 266 25.83 12.93 2.66
C ARG A 266 24.41 13.42 2.98
N PRO A 267 23.41 12.52 3.09
CA PRO A 267 22.05 12.90 3.48
C PRO A 267 21.99 13.57 4.85
N CYS A 268 20.84 14.20 5.16
CA CYS A 268 20.62 14.80 6.47
C CYS A 268 20.78 13.75 7.59
N PRO A 269 21.57 14.02 8.66
CA PRO A 269 21.74 13.09 9.77
C PRO A 269 20.43 12.68 10.46
N TRP A 270 19.35 13.45 10.31
CA TRP A 270 18.02 13.07 10.78
C TRP A 270 17.58 11.70 10.24
N MET A 271 17.92 11.36 8.99
CA MET A 271 17.59 10.05 8.41
C MET A 271 18.22 8.90 9.20
N LYS A 272 19.44 9.12 9.71
CA LYS A 272 20.13 8.16 10.58
C LYS A 272 19.31 7.83 11.81
N TRP A 273 18.83 8.86 12.50
CA TRP A 273 18.01 8.69 13.69
C TRP A 273 16.66 8.04 13.37
N CYS A 274 16.07 8.38 12.22
CA CYS A 274 14.82 7.79 11.77
C CYS A 274 14.94 6.27 11.62
N TRP A 275 15.86 5.76 10.81
CA TRP A 275 15.97 4.31 10.60
C TRP A 275 16.57 3.56 11.80
N SER A 276 17.36 4.23 12.65
CA SER A 276 18.02 3.56 13.79
C SER A 276 17.08 3.42 14.98
N PHE A 277 16.20 4.41 15.21
CA PHE A 277 15.40 4.48 16.43
C PHE A 277 13.93 4.75 16.15
N PHE A 278 13.58 5.87 15.49
CA PHE A 278 12.17 6.28 15.41
C PHE A 278 11.31 5.28 14.63
N THR A 279 11.73 4.87 13.44
CA THR A 279 10.98 3.92 12.60
C THR A 279 10.83 2.56 13.30
N PRO A 280 11.90 1.92 13.81
CA PRO A 280 11.75 0.68 14.58
C PRO A 280 10.81 0.79 15.78
N LEU A 281 10.89 1.90 16.53
CA LEU A 281 10.04 2.12 17.70
C LEU A 281 8.57 2.31 17.33
N VAL A 282 8.29 3.08 16.26
CA VAL A 282 6.93 3.26 15.76
C VAL A 282 6.39 1.93 15.21
N CYS A 283 7.19 1.21 14.41
CA CYS A 283 6.80 -0.10 13.89
C CYS A 283 6.44 -1.08 15.00
N MET A 284 7.34 -1.25 15.97
CA MET A 284 7.13 -2.20 17.07
C MET A 284 6.04 -1.74 18.02
N GLY A 285 5.94 -0.44 18.29
CA GLY A 285 4.89 0.14 19.13
C GLY A 285 3.50 -0.11 18.54
N ILE A 286 3.29 0.21 17.26
CA ILE A 286 2.02 -0.02 16.58
C ILE A 286 1.73 -1.51 16.46
N PHE A 287 2.73 -2.33 16.17
CA PHE A 287 2.59 -3.79 16.11
C PHE A 287 2.11 -4.36 17.46
N ILE A 288 2.75 -3.99 18.57
CA ILE A 288 2.34 -4.42 19.92
C ILE A 288 0.91 -3.96 20.21
N PHE A 289 0.57 -2.70 19.91
CA PHE A 289 -0.79 -2.22 20.13
C PHE A 289 -1.82 -2.96 19.29
N ASN A 290 -1.53 -3.28 18.03
CA ASN A 290 -2.41 -4.06 17.17
C ASN A 290 -2.65 -5.48 17.73
N VAL A 291 -1.60 -6.13 18.23
CA VAL A 291 -1.70 -7.45 18.87
C VAL A 291 -2.46 -7.40 20.19
N VAL A 292 -2.22 -6.39 21.04
CA VAL A 292 -2.86 -6.26 22.36
C VAL A 292 -4.34 -5.88 22.25
N TYR A 293 -4.68 -4.98 21.34
CA TYR A 293 -6.06 -4.53 21.09
C TYR A 293 -6.72 -5.26 19.92
N TYR A 294 -6.22 -6.45 19.59
CA TYR A 294 -6.73 -7.26 18.50
C TYR A 294 -8.23 -7.54 18.69
N LYS A 295 -8.98 -7.36 17.61
CA LYS A 295 -10.40 -7.70 17.54
C LYS A 295 -10.60 -8.69 16.40
N PRO A 296 -11.41 -9.75 16.62
CA PRO A 296 -11.84 -10.63 15.55
C PRO A 296 -12.38 -9.85 14.35
N LEU A 297 -12.05 -10.34 13.15
CA LEU A 297 -12.58 -9.79 11.92
C LEU A 297 -14.10 -9.97 11.89
N VAL A 298 -14.83 -8.89 11.59
CA VAL A 298 -16.29 -8.91 11.44
C VAL A 298 -16.65 -8.27 10.10
N TYR A 299 -17.41 -9.00 9.28
CA TYR A 299 -17.91 -8.47 8.01
C TYR A 299 -19.33 -7.90 8.19
N ASN A 300 -19.55 -6.70 7.65
CA ASN A 300 -20.83 -5.99 7.67
C ASN A 300 -21.49 -5.90 9.05
N ASN A 301 -20.68 -5.79 10.12
CA ASN A 301 -21.11 -5.75 11.53
C ASN A 301 -22.03 -6.90 11.99
N THR A 302 -22.16 -7.97 11.20
CA THR A 302 -23.13 -9.05 11.42
C THR A 302 -22.49 -10.42 11.33
N TYR A 303 -21.52 -10.60 10.43
CA TYR A 303 -20.85 -11.88 10.23
C TYR A 303 -19.52 -11.92 10.98
N VAL A 304 -19.43 -12.76 12.00
CA VAL A 304 -18.18 -13.07 12.72
C VAL A 304 -17.57 -14.30 12.07
N TYR A 305 -16.28 -14.24 11.74
CA TYR A 305 -15.60 -15.37 11.13
C TYR A 305 -15.51 -16.55 12.10
N PRO A 306 -15.65 -17.79 11.62
CA PRO A 306 -15.44 -18.96 12.46
C PRO A 306 -13.96 -19.07 12.86
N TRP A 307 -13.69 -19.78 13.97
CA TRP A 307 -12.33 -19.95 14.51
C TRP A 307 -11.31 -20.47 13.48
N TRP A 308 -11.73 -21.33 12.55
CA TRP A 308 -10.87 -21.86 11.51
C TRP A 308 -10.54 -20.80 10.45
N GLY A 309 -11.44 -19.86 10.20
CA GLY A 309 -11.22 -18.73 9.28
C GLY A 309 -10.18 -17.76 9.86
N GLU A 310 -10.28 -17.46 11.16
CA GLU A 310 -9.25 -16.70 11.87
C GLU A 310 -7.90 -17.42 11.87
N ALA A 311 -7.90 -18.74 12.12
CA ALA A 311 -6.68 -19.54 12.07
C ALA A 311 -6.03 -19.53 10.67
N MET A 312 -6.84 -19.59 9.59
CA MET A 312 -6.35 -19.42 8.22
C MET A 312 -5.76 -18.03 8.00
N GLY A 313 -6.43 -16.98 8.47
CA GLY A 313 -5.93 -15.60 8.40
C GLY A 313 -4.57 -15.44 9.10
N TRP A 314 -4.45 -15.91 10.34
CA TRP A 314 -3.16 -15.95 11.04
C TRP A 314 -2.12 -16.82 10.34
N GLY A 315 -2.54 -17.89 9.67
CA GLY A 315 -1.68 -18.67 8.78
C GLY A 315 -1.08 -17.82 7.65
N PHE A 316 -1.88 -16.96 7.01
CA PHE A 316 -1.38 -16.02 5.99
C PHE A 316 -0.38 -15.03 6.60
N ALA A 317 -0.72 -14.41 7.73
CA ALA A 317 0.17 -13.45 8.39
C ALA A 317 1.51 -14.07 8.80
N LEU A 318 1.46 -15.23 9.47
CA LEU A 318 2.66 -15.93 9.96
C LEU A 318 3.51 -16.49 8.83
N SER A 319 2.91 -16.82 7.67
CA SER A 319 3.67 -17.35 6.53
C SER A 319 4.77 -16.40 6.05
N SER A 320 4.53 -15.08 6.09
CA SER A 320 5.52 -14.06 5.75
C SER A 320 6.38 -13.68 6.96
N MET A 321 5.75 -13.46 8.13
CA MET A 321 6.44 -12.98 9.33
C MET A 321 7.52 -13.95 9.83
N LEU A 322 7.30 -15.25 9.72
CA LEU A 322 8.23 -16.28 10.18
C LEU A 322 9.42 -16.50 9.23
N CYS A 323 9.37 -16.01 7.99
CA CYS A 323 10.48 -16.16 7.04
C CYS A 323 11.81 -15.62 7.58
N VAL A 324 11.80 -14.43 8.20
CA VAL A 324 12.99 -13.79 8.76
C VAL A 324 13.62 -14.63 9.89
N PRO A 325 12.92 -14.95 10.99
CA PRO A 325 13.52 -15.72 12.08
C PRO A 325 13.86 -17.16 11.68
N LEU A 326 13.06 -17.81 10.84
CA LEU A 326 13.34 -19.18 10.38
C LEU A 326 14.57 -19.23 9.47
N HIS A 327 14.75 -18.23 8.59
CA HIS A 327 15.94 -18.15 7.76
C HIS A 327 17.19 -17.90 8.60
N LEU A 328 17.13 -16.99 9.57
CA LEU A 328 18.21 -16.74 10.52
C LEU A 328 18.61 -18.04 11.27
N LEU A 329 17.62 -18.74 11.82
CA LEU A 329 17.86 -20.00 12.53
C LEU A 329 18.48 -21.05 11.60
N GLY A 330 17.98 -21.17 10.36
CA GLY A 330 18.51 -22.10 9.36
C GLY A 330 19.97 -21.80 9.00
N CYS A 331 20.34 -20.53 8.88
CA CYS A 331 21.72 -20.10 8.63
C CYS A 331 22.63 -20.42 9.83
N LEU A 332 22.19 -20.11 11.06
CA LEU A 332 22.94 -20.41 12.29
C LEU A 332 23.16 -21.92 12.47
N LEU A 333 22.16 -22.75 12.19
CA LEU A 333 22.28 -24.21 12.29
C LEU A 333 23.21 -24.83 11.23
N ARG A 334 23.43 -24.14 10.10
CA ARG A 334 24.34 -24.59 9.03
C ARG A 334 25.74 -24.00 9.16
N ALA A 335 25.90 -22.92 9.90
CA ALA A 335 27.19 -22.29 10.14
C ALA A 335 28.12 -23.27 10.87
N LYS A 336 29.38 -23.32 10.43
CA LYS A 336 30.43 -24.10 11.08
C LYS A 336 31.27 -23.13 11.91
N GLY A 337 31.31 -23.33 13.22
CA GLY A 337 32.04 -22.47 14.14
C GLY A 337 31.42 -22.49 15.53
N THR A 338 31.98 -21.69 16.43
CA THR A 338 31.33 -21.39 17.71
C THR A 338 30.21 -20.36 17.52
N VAL A 339 29.33 -20.21 18.51
CA VAL A 339 28.20 -19.23 18.43
C VAL A 339 28.68 -17.78 18.25
N ALA A 340 29.92 -17.48 18.64
CA ALA A 340 30.50 -16.15 18.50
C ALA A 340 31.16 -15.92 17.12
N GLU A 341 31.46 -16.98 16.36
CA GLU A 341 32.11 -16.94 15.05
C GLU A 341 31.08 -16.99 13.92
#